data_AF-A0A5C8F5S1-F1
#
_entry.id   AF-A0A5C8F5S1-F1
#
_cell.length_a   1.000
_cell.length_b   1.000
_cell.length_c   1.000
_cell.angle_alpha   90.00
_cell.angle_beta   90.00
_cell.angle_gamma   90.00
#
_symmetry.space_group_name_H-M   'P 1'
#
loop_
_entity.id
_entity.type
_entity.pdbx_description
1 polymer ?
#
loop_
_entity_poly.entity_id
_entity_poly.type
_entity_poly.pdbx_seq_one_letter_code
_entity_poly.pdbx_strand_id
1 'polypeptide(L)'
;MEIKKQQHIKNKIISIFKDDNKVFIDGEISLTHLIDLARKLDEDIINKLLKDSETKNHFFKNISGNYNFLFDKFERFINSELLDNSYTSFKNRIGLTVDNRYIKDSKDIVLNFPFKDCYLEGGQTKDEGEEEYFYEDKDGLKSKKRKRKEIFFNEYIAYDEIDALLSKKAFCNFKKYTKNGTEEVKSFNRNENGIIKDNLIIKGNNLLALHSLYSEFKGKVKLIYIDPPYNTGNDTFNYNDNFNHSAWLVFMKDRLKIAKELLSNDGSIYINIDYNEMHYLKILMDEIFGRDNFQREIIWQLKAVAGFKSLANNYIRGHDTILFYSKFKDRIFFNKIYK
;
A
#
# COMPACT_ATOMS: atom_id res chain seq x y z
N MET A 1 -39.21 8.63 -15.36
CA MET A 1 -40.18 9.43 -14.58
C MET A 1 -39.60 9.88 -13.23
N GLU A 2 -38.86 9.01 -12.54
CA GLU A 2 -38.27 9.28 -11.22
C GLU A 2 -37.15 10.34 -11.22
N ILE A 3 -36.28 10.35 -12.24
CA ILE A 3 -35.19 11.33 -12.40
C ILE A 3 -35.73 12.77 -12.51
N LYS A 4 -36.79 12.99 -13.30
CA LYS A 4 -37.43 14.31 -13.43
C LYS A 4 -38.02 14.81 -12.12
N LYS A 5 -38.51 13.90 -11.26
CA LYS A 5 -39.06 14.24 -9.95
C LYS A 5 -37.97 14.60 -8.94
N GLN A 6 -36.80 13.95 -9.01
CA GLN A 6 -35.64 14.30 -8.18
C GLN A 6 -35.06 15.66 -8.56
N GLN A 7 -34.90 15.94 -9.86
CA GLN A 7 -34.43 17.25 -10.33
C GLN A 7 -35.35 18.39 -9.88
N HIS A 8 -36.67 18.17 -9.96
CA HIS A 8 -37.67 19.15 -9.54
C HIS A 8 -37.52 19.50 -8.06
N ILE A 9 -37.38 18.49 -7.19
CA ILE A 9 -37.21 18.71 -5.74
C ILE A 9 -35.87 19.38 -5.43
N LYS A 10 -34.81 19.11 -6.19
CA LYS A 10 -33.52 19.81 -6.03
C LYS A 10 -33.58 21.28 -6.41
N ASN A 11 -34.13 21.59 -7.58
CA ASN A 11 -34.37 22.97 -7.99
C ASN A 11 -35.25 23.70 -6.97
N LYS A 12 -36.19 22.98 -6.36
CA LYS A 12 -37.01 23.50 -5.27
C LYS A 12 -36.18 23.84 -4.02
N ILE A 13 -35.30 22.95 -3.57
CA ILE A 13 -34.39 23.22 -2.44
C ILE A 13 -33.51 24.44 -2.73
N ILE A 14 -32.93 24.53 -3.93
CA ILE A 14 -32.13 25.69 -4.35
C ILE A 14 -32.97 26.98 -4.28
N SER A 15 -34.23 26.92 -4.74
CA SER A 15 -35.13 28.09 -4.69
C SER A 15 -35.50 28.51 -3.26
N ILE A 16 -35.64 27.56 -2.33
CA ILE A 16 -35.99 27.83 -0.92
C ILE A 16 -34.86 28.57 -0.21
N PHE A 17 -33.61 28.26 -0.56
CA PHE A 17 -32.42 28.75 0.13
C PHE A 17 -31.65 29.83 -0.65
N LYS A 18 -32.20 30.33 -1.75
CA LYS A 18 -31.52 31.31 -2.62
C LYS A 18 -31.16 32.61 -1.90
N ASP A 19 -31.99 33.04 -0.94
CA ASP A 19 -31.80 34.28 -0.18
C ASP A 19 -31.22 34.02 1.24
N ASP A 20 -30.75 32.79 1.51
CA ASP A 20 -30.24 32.39 2.82
C ASP A 20 -28.71 32.46 2.87
N ASN A 21 -28.19 33.54 3.45
CA ASN A 21 -26.75 33.79 3.59
C ASN A 21 -26.00 32.72 4.40
N LYS A 22 -26.67 31.83 5.15
CA LYS A 22 -26.00 30.72 5.83
C LYS A 22 -25.55 29.64 4.85
N VAL A 23 -26.30 29.42 3.77
CA VAL A 23 -26.09 28.31 2.84
C VAL A 23 -25.82 28.76 1.41
N PHE A 24 -26.08 30.01 1.09
CA PHE A 24 -25.75 30.62 -0.19
C PHE A 24 -24.48 31.48 -0.03
N ILE A 25 -23.37 31.00 -0.59
CA ILE A 25 -22.03 31.59 -0.46
C ILE A 25 -21.51 31.87 -1.87
N ASP A 26 -21.02 33.08 -2.12
CA ASP A 26 -20.45 33.50 -3.41
C ASP A 26 -21.37 33.30 -4.64
N GLY A 27 -22.69 33.39 -4.44
CA GLY A 27 -23.67 33.24 -5.53
C GLY A 27 -24.06 31.80 -5.83
N GLU A 28 -23.57 30.82 -5.07
CA GLU A 28 -23.92 29.41 -5.19
C GLU A 28 -24.38 28.80 -3.85
N ILE A 29 -25.17 27.74 -3.91
CA ILE A 29 -25.60 27.02 -2.72
C ILE A 29 -24.49 26.04 -2.26
N SER A 30 -24.03 26.21 -1.03
CA SER A 30 -23.14 25.28 -0.36
C SER A 30 -23.92 24.09 0.20
N LEU A 31 -24.02 23.02 -0.59
CA LEU A 31 -24.69 21.77 -0.19
C LEU A 31 -24.08 21.15 1.06
N THR A 32 -22.75 21.27 1.22
CA THR A 32 -22.04 20.78 2.41
C THR A 32 -22.48 21.50 3.67
N HIS A 33 -22.62 22.83 3.62
CA HIS A 33 -23.06 23.63 4.76
C HIS A 33 -24.53 23.38 5.08
N LEU A 34 -25.37 23.24 4.05
CA LEU A 34 -26.78 22.87 4.20
C LEU A 34 -26.96 21.50 4.89
N ILE A 35 -26.15 20.49 4.53
CA ILE A 35 -26.18 19.17 5.18
C ILE A 35 -25.75 19.29 6.65
N ASP A 36 -24.70 20.04 6.95
CA ASP A 36 -24.21 20.20 8.33
C ASP A 36 -25.25 20.89 9.24
N LEU A 37 -25.89 21.96 8.75
CA LEU A 37 -26.96 22.63 9.47
C LEU A 37 -28.21 21.74 9.63
N ALA A 38 -28.58 20.99 8.59
CA ALA A 38 -29.69 20.04 8.67
C ALA A 38 -29.40 18.90 9.66
N ARG A 39 -28.15 18.45 9.78
CA ARG A 39 -27.72 17.44 10.76
C ARG A 39 -27.84 17.95 12.20
N LYS A 40 -27.52 19.23 12.41
CA LYS A 40 -27.64 19.92 13.70
C LYS A 40 -29.07 20.34 14.03
N LEU A 41 -30.04 20.03 13.16
CA LEU A 41 -31.44 20.44 13.28
C LEU A 41 -31.58 21.97 13.45
N ASP A 42 -30.80 22.75 12.69
CA ASP A 42 -30.93 24.22 12.69
C ASP A 42 -32.39 24.61 12.42
N GLU A 43 -33.00 25.34 13.34
CA GLU A 43 -34.43 25.64 13.33
C GLU A 43 -34.86 26.36 12.05
N ASP A 44 -34.03 27.23 11.50
CA ASP A 44 -34.35 27.99 10.29
C ASP A 44 -34.35 27.09 9.05
N ILE A 45 -33.33 26.24 8.91
CA ILE A 45 -33.23 25.26 7.81
C ILE A 45 -34.41 24.28 7.85
N ILE A 46 -34.69 23.70 9.01
CA ILE A 46 -35.77 22.71 9.17
C ILE A 46 -37.14 23.36 8.93
N ASN A 47 -37.38 24.56 9.45
CA ASN A 47 -38.65 25.27 9.23
C ASN A 47 -38.87 25.65 7.76
N LYS A 48 -37.82 26.08 7.04
CA LYS A 48 -37.90 26.37 5.61
C LYS A 48 -38.26 25.12 4.80
N LEU A 49 -37.66 23.97 5.10
CA LEU A 49 -38.00 22.69 4.49
C LEU A 49 -39.39 22.17 4.89
N LEU A 50 -39.88 22.49 6.08
CA LEU A 50 -41.19 22.05 6.57
C LEU A 50 -42.35 22.89 5.98
N LYS A 51 -42.10 24.17 5.66
CA LYS A 51 -43.11 25.09 5.10
C LYS A 51 -43.49 24.74 3.65
N ASP A 52 -42.55 24.26 2.86
CA ASP A 52 -42.85 23.86 1.48
C ASP A 52 -43.47 22.46 1.43
N SER A 53 -44.60 22.33 0.73
CA SER A 53 -45.38 21.09 0.68
C SER A 53 -44.64 19.92 0.04
N GLU A 54 -43.76 20.19 -0.93
CA GLU A 54 -43.04 19.12 -1.64
C GLU A 54 -41.88 18.60 -0.81
N THR A 55 -41.06 19.50 -0.25
CA THR A 55 -39.97 19.12 0.66
C THR A 55 -40.51 18.51 1.94
N LYS A 56 -41.63 19.01 2.47
CA LYS A 56 -42.34 18.41 3.61
C LYS A 56 -42.72 16.95 3.33
N ASN A 57 -43.42 16.70 2.23
CA ASN A 57 -43.84 15.35 1.86
C ASN A 57 -42.67 14.42 1.54
N HIS A 58 -41.54 14.99 1.10
CA HIS A 58 -40.37 14.20 0.73
C HIS A 58 -39.47 13.88 1.93
N PHE A 59 -39.22 14.83 2.83
CA PHE A 59 -38.22 14.71 3.89
C PHE A 59 -38.81 14.61 5.29
N PHE A 60 -40.13 14.64 5.47
CA PHE A 60 -40.76 14.52 6.79
C PHE A 60 -41.78 13.40 6.85
N LYS A 61 -41.91 12.80 8.03
CA LYS A 61 -42.94 11.80 8.34
C LYS A 61 -43.80 12.30 9.48
N ASN A 62 -45.12 12.34 9.28
CA ASN A 62 -46.07 12.65 10.35
C ASN A 62 -46.22 11.42 11.26
N ILE A 63 -45.95 11.60 12.55
CA ILE A 63 -46.18 10.60 13.59
C ILE A 63 -46.99 11.29 14.68
N SER A 64 -48.26 10.89 14.82
CA SER A 64 -49.16 11.38 15.87
C SER A 64 -49.27 12.92 15.95
N GLY A 65 -49.27 13.59 14.80
CA GLY A 65 -49.38 15.06 14.72
C GLY A 65 -48.05 15.80 14.72
N ASN A 66 -46.92 15.12 14.95
CA ASN A 66 -45.59 15.71 14.92
C ASN A 66 -44.85 15.32 13.62
N TYR A 67 -44.18 16.29 12.99
CA TYR A 67 -43.40 16.05 11.78
C TYR A 67 -41.94 15.75 12.12
N ASN A 68 -41.53 14.50 11.90
CA ASN A 68 -40.15 14.07 12.11
C ASN A 68 -39.34 14.23 10.83
N PHE A 69 -38.22 14.94 10.90
CA PHE A 69 -37.30 15.13 9.80
C PHE A 69 -36.47 13.86 9.53
N LEU A 70 -36.49 13.39 8.29
CA LEU A 70 -35.79 12.20 7.85
C LEU A 70 -34.39 12.59 7.33
N PHE A 71 -33.47 12.93 8.25
CA PHE A 71 -32.13 13.40 7.91
C PHE A 71 -31.39 12.47 6.95
N ASP A 72 -31.40 11.15 7.19
CA ASP A 72 -30.72 10.18 6.31
C ASP A 72 -31.25 10.23 4.86
N LYS A 73 -32.56 10.49 4.69
CA LYS A 73 -33.17 10.61 3.37
C LYS A 73 -32.76 11.93 2.71
N PHE A 74 -32.72 13.01 3.48
CA PHE A 74 -32.28 14.32 3.02
C PHE A 74 -30.80 14.32 2.61
N GLU A 75 -29.91 13.82 3.46
CA GLU A 75 -28.47 13.73 3.17
C GLU A 75 -28.20 12.91 1.91
N ARG A 76 -28.87 11.75 1.77
CA ARG A 76 -28.76 10.93 0.54
C ARG A 76 -29.24 11.67 -0.70
N PHE A 77 -30.32 12.42 -0.59
CA PHE A 77 -30.91 13.17 -1.69
C PHE A 77 -30.05 14.37 -2.11
N ILE A 78 -29.48 15.12 -1.17
CA ILE A 78 -28.58 16.23 -1.49
C ILE A 78 -27.30 15.70 -2.14
N ASN A 79 -26.70 14.67 -1.55
CA ASN A 79 -25.47 14.05 -2.03
C ASN A 79 -25.63 13.24 -3.33
N SER A 80 -26.87 12.99 -3.77
CA SER A 80 -27.12 12.37 -5.06
C SER A 80 -27.08 13.41 -6.19
N GLU A 81 -25.92 13.84 -6.68
CA GLU A 81 -25.80 14.33 -8.08
C GLU A 81 -24.39 14.22 -8.66
N LEU A 82 -24.33 13.55 -9.81
CA LEU A 82 -23.40 13.68 -10.94
C LEU A 82 -23.88 12.67 -11.99
N LEU A 83 -25.08 12.87 -12.53
CA LEU A 83 -25.63 12.11 -13.66
C LEU A 83 -26.03 13.01 -14.81
N ASP A 84 -25.47 14.23 -14.88
CA ASP A 84 -25.82 15.18 -15.93
C ASP A 84 -25.36 14.74 -17.33
N ASN A 85 -24.61 13.64 -17.46
CA ASN A 85 -24.25 13.03 -18.75
C ASN A 85 -23.86 11.53 -18.67
N SER A 86 -24.27 10.79 -17.64
CA SER A 86 -23.89 9.37 -17.50
C SER A 86 -25.08 8.43 -17.71
N TYR A 87 -24.96 7.55 -18.70
CA TYR A 87 -25.89 6.44 -18.97
C TYR A 87 -25.82 5.32 -17.91
N THR A 88 -25.05 5.50 -16.84
CA THR A 88 -24.84 4.51 -15.78
C THR A 88 -25.10 5.15 -14.42
N SER A 89 -25.73 4.41 -13.51
CA SER A 89 -25.94 4.78 -12.10
C SER A 89 -24.67 4.82 -11.25
N PHE A 90 -23.52 4.46 -11.83
CA PHE A 90 -22.24 4.45 -11.14
C PHE A 90 -21.52 5.79 -11.35
N LYS A 91 -20.90 6.32 -10.29
CA LYS A 91 -19.94 7.43 -10.40
C LYS A 91 -18.82 7.00 -11.37
N ASN A 92 -18.09 7.96 -11.97
CA ASN A 92 -16.82 7.73 -12.72
C ASN A 92 -15.68 7.21 -11.82
N ARG A 93 -15.99 6.29 -10.90
CA ARG A 93 -15.09 5.66 -9.96
C ARG A 93 -15.30 4.17 -10.09
N ILE A 94 -14.28 3.47 -10.57
CA ILE A 94 -14.26 2.01 -10.60
C ILE A 94 -13.96 1.53 -9.19
N GLY A 95 -14.74 0.57 -8.69
CA GLY A 95 -14.55 0.00 -7.35
C GLY A 95 -15.58 -1.08 -7.06
N LEU A 96 -15.28 -1.91 -6.06
CA LEU A 96 -16.21 -2.93 -5.59
C LEU A 96 -17.34 -2.27 -4.79
N THR A 97 -18.55 -2.80 -4.90
CA THR A 97 -19.74 -2.30 -4.18
C THR A 97 -20.49 -3.43 -3.49
N VAL A 98 -21.07 -3.12 -2.33
CA VAL A 98 -22.12 -3.93 -1.70
C VAL A 98 -23.34 -3.02 -1.57
N ASP A 99 -24.50 -3.46 -2.05
CA ASP A 99 -25.75 -2.71 -2.01
C ASP A 99 -25.63 -1.25 -2.52
N ASN A 100 -24.94 -1.07 -3.65
CA ASN A 100 -24.68 0.24 -4.28
C ASN A 100 -23.86 1.23 -3.43
N ARG A 101 -23.22 0.78 -2.34
CA ARG A 101 -22.17 1.54 -1.64
C ARG A 101 -20.81 0.98 -2.02
N TYR A 102 -19.86 1.86 -2.32
CA TYR A 102 -18.49 1.42 -2.56
C TYR A 102 -17.91 0.79 -1.29
N ILE A 103 -17.20 -0.32 -1.45
CA ILE A 103 -16.59 -1.08 -0.35
C ILE A 103 -15.63 -0.23 0.48
N LYS A 104 -14.91 0.71 -0.13
CA LYS A 104 -14.05 1.68 0.59
C LYS A 104 -14.79 2.58 1.60
N ASP A 105 -16.11 2.71 1.46
CA ASP A 105 -16.96 3.50 2.36
C ASP A 105 -17.50 2.61 3.51
N SER A 106 -17.23 1.30 3.47
CA SER A 106 -17.44 0.36 4.57
C SER A 106 -16.16 0.26 5.41
N LYS A 107 -16.30 0.38 6.73
CA LYS A 107 -15.19 0.17 7.68
C LYS A 107 -14.93 -1.32 7.97
N ASP A 108 -15.80 -2.20 7.49
CA ASP A 108 -15.86 -3.61 7.89
C ASP A 108 -15.12 -4.56 6.94
N ILE A 109 -14.42 -4.03 5.94
CA ILE A 109 -13.78 -4.84 4.90
C ILE A 109 -12.28 -4.56 4.89
N VAL A 110 -11.52 -5.58 5.28
CA VAL A 110 -10.06 -5.58 5.22
C VAL A 110 -9.64 -6.61 4.18
N LEU A 111 -8.76 -6.22 3.25
CA LEU A 111 -8.02 -7.20 2.47
C LEU A 111 -7.08 -7.94 3.43
N ASN A 112 -7.48 -9.13 3.87
CA ASN A 112 -6.73 -9.86 4.87
C ASN A 112 -5.61 -10.68 4.22
N PHE A 113 -4.37 -10.25 4.42
CA PHE A 113 -3.19 -11.05 4.08
C PHE A 113 -2.88 -12.00 5.24
N PRO A 114 -2.93 -13.33 5.04
CA PRO A 114 -2.48 -14.29 6.04
C PRO A 114 -1.04 -13.94 6.48
N PHE A 115 -0.77 -14.00 7.79
CA PHE A 115 0.55 -13.69 8.38
C PHE A 115 1.02 -12.24 8.22
N LYS A 116 0.13 -11.29 7.93
CA LYS A 116 0.47 -9.84 7.89
C LYS A 116 1.04 -9.31 9.20
N ASP A 117 0.68 -9.92 10.32
CA ASP A 117 1.12 -9.55 11.67
C ASP A 117 2.30 -10.44 12.11
N CYS A 118 3.08 -10.94 11.14
CA CYS A 118 4.26 -11.74 11.39
C CYS A 118 5.52 -11.14 10.74
N TYR A 119 6.65 -11.47 11.34
CA TYR A 119 8.00 -11.28 10.81
C TYR A 119 8.57 -12.61 10.36
N LEU A 120 9.19 -12.61 9.18
CA LEU A 120 9.92 -13.78 8.68
C LEU A 120 11.40 -13.65 9.04
N GLU A 121 11.94 -14.61 9.81
CA GLU A 121 13.36 -14.64 10.20
C GLU A 121 14.28 -14.60 8.96
N GLY A 122 13.86 -15.31 7.89
CA GLY A 122 14.48 -15.26 6.57
C GLY A 122 15.98 -15.62 6.56
N GLY A 123 16.45 -16.37 7.55
CA GLY A 123 17.83 -16.84 7.63
C GLY A 123 18.05 -18.03 6.68
N GLN A 124 19.03 -17.91 5.79
CA GLN A 124 19.51 -19.04 4.99
C GLN A 124 21.04 -19.04 4.98
N THR A 125 21.65 -19.95 5.72
CA THR A 125 23.03 -20.40 5.54
C THR A 125 22.99 -21.78 4.88
N LYS A 126 23.91 -22.07 3.94
CA LYS A 126 23.91 -23.33 3.16
C LYS A 126 23.99 -24.59 4.05
N ASP A 127 24.43 -24.43 5.30
CA ASP A 127 24.60 -25.52 6.28
C ASP A 127 23.30 -25.86 7.06
N GLU A 128 22.25 -25.03 6.98
CA GLU A 128 21.01 -25.16 7.75
C GLU A 128 19.76 -25.49 6.88
N GLY A 129 19.98 -25.95 5.65
CA GLY A 129 18.89 -26.18 4.68
C GLY A 129 17.95 -27.34 5.05
N GLU A 130 18.40 -28.26 5.89
CA GLU A 130 17.61 -29.38 6.40
C GLU A 130 17.49 -29.27 7.92
N GLU A 131 16.26 -29.21 8.43
CA GLU A 131 16.00 -29.36 9.86
C GLU A 131 15.62 -30.81 10.17
N GLU A 132 16.22 -31.37 11.21
CA GLU A 132 15.86 -32.67 11.74
C GLU A 132 14.81 -32.47 12.84
N TYR A 133 13.63 -33.05 12.65
CA TYR A 133 12.58 -33.03 13.66
C TYR A 133 12.28 -34.44 14.15
N PHE A 134 11.99 -34.53 15.44
CA PHE A 134 11.67 -35.79 16.10
C PHE A 134 10.16 -35.98 16.15
N TYR A 135 9.70 -37.20 15.93
CA TYR A 135 8.31 -37.59 16.05
C TYR A 135 8.23 -38.97 16.70
N GLU A 136 7.15 -39.24 17.40
CA GLU A 136 6.92 -40.54 18.05
C GLU A 136 5.90 -41.34 17.24
N ASP A 137 6.27 -42.56 16.84
CA ASP A 137 5.33 -43.52 16.27
C ASP A 137 5.20 -44.76 17.15
N LYS A 138 4.46 -45.78 16.69
CA LYS A 138 4.22 -47.01 17.46
C LYS A 138 5.51 -47.75 17.84
N ASP A 139 6.63 -47.45 17.19
CA ASP A 139 7.94 -48.07 17.43
C ASP A 139 8.91 -47.13 18.19
N GLY A 140 8.46 -45.96 18.65
CA GLY A 140 9.23 -45.02 19.47
C GLY A 140 9.61 -43.69 18.79
N LEU A 141 10.57 -42.96 19.38
CA LEU A 141 11.04 -41.66 18.91
C LEU A 141 11.94 -41.82 17.67
N LYS A 142 11.49 -41.30 16.52
CA LYS A 142 12.22 -41.28 15.25
C LYS A 142 12.52 -39.85 14.84
N SER A 143 13.57 -39.66 14.03
CA SER A 143 13.89 -38.37 13.43
C SER A 143 13.63 -38.39 11.93
N LYS A 144 13.26 -37.23 11.38
CA LYS A 144 13.15 -37.03 9.93
C LYS A 144 13.75 -35.69 9.55
N LYS A 145 14.56 -35.71 8.50
CA LYS A 145 15.08 -34.50 7.87
C LYS A 145 14.03 -33.94 6.92
N ARG A 146 13.77 -32.64 7.00
CA ARG A 146 12.96 -31.90 6.03
C ARG A 146 13.66 -30.60 5.68
N LYS A 147 13.35 -30.02 4.52
CA LYS A 147 13.74 -28.64 4.25
C LYS A 147 13.22 -27.75 5.38
N ARG A 148 14.09 -26.91 5.95
CA ARG A 148 13.72 -25.98 7.03
C ARG A 148 12.50 -25.17 6.60
N LYS A 149 11.43 -25.23 7.38
CA LYS A 149 10.24 -24.42 7.11
C LYS A 149 10.52 -22.97 7.51
N GLU A 150 9.98 -22.05 6.72
CA GLU A 150 9.93 -20.62 7.03
C GLU A 150 9.33 -20.39 8.43
N ILE A 151 10.10 -19.76 9.31
CA ILE A 151 9.67 -19.45 10.68
C ILE A 151 9.07 -18.04 10.69
N PHE A 152 7.78 -17.99 11.03
CA PHE A 152 7.04 -16.76 11.23
C PHE A 152 6.93 -16.46 12.72
N PHE A 153 7.44 -15.31 13.14
CA PHE A 153 7.23 -14.77 14.48
C PHE A 153 6.04 -13.84 14.44
N ASN A 154 4.99 -14.14 15.23
CA ASN A 154 3.84 -13.25 15.35
C ASN A 154 4.20 -12.04 16.21
N GLU A 155 3.83 -10.84 15.75
CA GLU A 155 4.13 -9.55 16.37
C GLU A 155 3.71 -9.44 17.84
N TYR A 156 2.60 -10.09 18.22
CA TYR A 156 2.06 -10.00 19.58
C TYR A 156 2.54 -11.14 20.48
N ILE A 157 2.77 -12.32 19.91
CA ILE A 157 3.12 -13.53 20.69
C ILE A 157 4.63 -13.63 20.92
N ALA A 158 5.44 -13.24 19.94
CA ALA A 158 6.89 -13.44 19.92
C ALA A 158 7.63 -12.09 19.91
N TYR A 159 7.14 -11.12 20.69
CA TYR A 159 7.69 -9.76 20.70
C TYR A 159 9.17 -9.72 21.11
N ASP A 160 9.55 -10.50 22.13
CA ASP A 160 10.93 -10.55 22.64
C ASP A 160 11.91 -11.10 21.60
N GLU A 161 11.50 -12.16 20.88
CA GLU A 161 12.29 -12.74 19.79
C GLU A 161 12.41 -11.77 18.61
N ILE A 162 11.34 -11.04 18.28
CA ILE A 162 11.35 -10.03 17.23
C ILE A 162 12.26 -8.86 17.62
N ASP A 163 12.21 -8.37 18.85
CA ASP A 163 13.08 -7.28 19.31
C ASP A 163 14.55 -7.70 19.26
N ALA A 164 14.85 -8.92 19.74
CA ALA A 164 16.18 -9.50 19.62
C ALA A 164 16.62 -9.70 18.16
N LEU A 165 15.70 -10.12 17.27
CA LEU A 165 15.96 -10.28 15.85
C LEU A 165 16.32 -8.94 15.21
N LEU A 166 15.48 -7.92 15.40
CA LEU A 166 15.60 -6.60 14.77
C LEU A 166 16.60 -5.66 15.47
N SER A 167 17.19 -6.11 16.59
CA SER A 167 18.26 -5.38 17.27
C SER A 167 19.45 -5.08 16.33
N LYS A 168 20.13 -3.96 16.61
CA LYS A 168 21.22 -3.46 15.76
C LYS A 168 22.43 -4.40 15.86
N LYS A 169 22.77 -5.07 14.76
CA LYS A 169 23.87 -6.05 14.70
C LYS A 169 24.94 -5.72 13.64
N ALA A 170 24.70 -4.75 12.75
CA ALA A 170 25.71 -4.34 11.77
C ALA A 170 26.64 -3.23 12.31
N PHE A 171 27.74 -2.98 11.59
CA PHE A 171 28.84 -2.07 11.95
C PHE A 171 29.81 -2.55 13.03
N CYS A 172 29.79 -3.84 13.37
CA CYS A 172 30.84 -4.49 14.16
C CYS A 172 31.85 -5.17 13.20
N ASN A 173 33.15 -5.12 13.50
CA ASN A 173 34.23 -5.81 12.77
C ASN A 173 34.33 -5.49 11.26
N PHE A 174 34.44 -4.20 10.91
CA PHE A 174 34.53 -3.74 9.51
C PHE A 174 35.98 -3.70 9.01
N LYS A 175 36.15 -3.99 7.71
CA LYS A 175 37.44 -3.98 7.00
C LYS A 175 37.33 -3.07 5.78
N LYS A 176 38.38 -2.28 5.51
CA LYS A 176 38.47 -1.45 4.30
C LYS A 176 39.28 -2.17 3.24
N TYR A 177 38.68 -2.34 2.06
CA TYR A 177 39.35 -2.87 0.90
C TYR A 177 39.93 -1.72 0.07
N THR A 178 41.25 -1.68 -0.08
CA THR A 178 41.97 -0.74 -0.93
C THR A 178 42.61 -1.49 -2.10
N LYS A 179 43.14 -0.76 -3.10
CA LYS A 179 43.88 -1.38 -4.23
C LYS A 179 45.06 -2.24 -3.76
N ASN A 180 45.59 -1.98 -2.57
CA ASN A 180 46.80 -2.60 -2.04
C ASN A 180 46.51 -3.69 -0.97
N GLY A 181 45.25 -3.98 -0.65
CA GLY A 181 44.89 -5.01 0.32
C GLY A 181 43.75 -4.63 1.25
N THR A 182 43.78 -5.19 2.46
CA THR A 182 42.73 -5.00 3.48
C THR A 182 43.30 -4.31 4.70
N GLU A 183 42.64 -3.24 5.15
CA GLU A 183 43.04 -2.43 6.32
C GLU A 183 41.97 -2.50 7.42
N GLU A 184 42.40 -2.46 8.69
CA GLU A 184 41.49 -2.22 9.81
C GLU A 184 41.04 -0.76 9.82
N VAL A 185 39.77 -0.55 10.16
CA VAL A 185 39.15 0.77 10.16
C VAL A 185 38.74 1.13 11.58
N LYS A 186 39.19 2.28 12.05
CA LYS A 186 38.85 2.79 13.39
C LYS A 186 37.59 3.65 13.40
N SER A 187 37.28 4.29 12.27
CA SER A 187 36.11 5.17 12.12
C SER A 187 35.74 5.34 10.64
N PHE A 188 34.46 5.61 10.37
CA PHE A 188 33.97 5.98 9.04
C PHE A 188 34.34 7.41 8.68
N ASN A 189 34.55 7.67 7.40
CA ASN A 189 34.59 9.03 6.87
C ASN A 189 33.18 9.62 6.91
N ARG A 190 33.02 10.77 7.56
CA ARG A 190 31.74 11.46 7.70
C ARG A 190 31.78 12.83 7.04
N ASN A 191 30.65 13.29 6.51
CA ASN A 191 30.49 14.67 6.05
C ASN A 191 30.17 15.62 7.23
N GLU A 192 30.01 16.91 6.93
CA GLU A 192 29.70 17.98 7.91
C GLU A 192 28.41 17.70 8.70
N ASN A 193 27.48 16.93 8.13
CA ASN A 193 26.21 16.53 8.75
C ASN A 193 26.32 15.18 9.48
N GLY A 194 27.53 14.67 9.70
CA GLY A 194 27.80 13.41 10.38
C GLY A 194 27.41 12.15 9.58
N ILE A 195 27.12 12.26 8.28
CA ILE A 195 26.70 11.13 7.44
C ILE A 195 27.93 10.41 6.90
N ILE A 196 27.93 9.07 6.99
CA ILE A 196 28.96 8.22 6.42
C ILE A 196 29.04 8.44 4.89
N LYS A 197 30.25 8.72 4.39
CA LYS A 197 30.56 8.97 2.97
C LYS A 197 31.24 7.77 2.29
N ASP A 198 31.63 6.76 3.05
CA ASP A 198 32.28 5.57 2.53
C ASP A 198 31.30 4.69 1.75
N ASN A 199 31.82 4.00 0.73
CA ASN A 199 31.08 2.93 0.07
C ASN A 199 31.11 1.70 0.97
N LEU A 200 29.93 1.12 1.26
CA LEU A 200 29.77 0.02 2.20
C LEU A 200 29.34 -1.25 1.47
N ILE A 201 29.99 -2.37 1.79
CA ILE A 201 29.54 -3.72 1.43
C ILE A 201 29.20 -4.42 2.72
N ILE A 202 27.93 -4.81 2.89
CA ILE A 202 27.44 -5.48 4.09
C ILE A 202 27.12 -6.93 3.72
N LYS A 203 27.82 -7.87 4.36
CA LYS A 203 27.55 -9.31 4.23
C LYS A 203 26.67 -9.74 5.40
N GLY A 204 25.45 -10.20 5.12
CA GLY A 204 24.53 -10.70 6.13
C GLY A 204 23.07 -10.70 5.66
N ASN A 205 22.14 -11.02 6.56
CA ASN A 205 20.71 -10.91 6.29
C ASN A 205 20.35 -9.43 6.08
N ASN A 206 19.73 -9.14 4.94
CA ASN A 206 19.37 -7.77 4.54
C ASN A 206 18.37 -7.11 5.50
N LEU A 207 17.47 -7.84 6.16
CA LEU A 207 16.56 -7.27 7.16
C LEU A 207 17.36 -6.68 8.34
N LEU A 208 18.32 -7.44 8.86
CA LEU A 208 19.22 -6.99 9.93
C LEU A 208 20.09 -5.82 9.50
N ALA A 209 20.59 -5.87 8.26
CA ALA A 209 21.38 -4.79 7.68
C ALA A 209 20.54 -3.50 7.57
N LEU A 210 19.29 -3.57 7.10
CA LEU A 210 18.39 -2.43 6.97
C LEU A 210 18.07 -1.79 8.34
N HIS A 211 17.80 -2.59 9.37
CA HIS A 211 17.59 -2.08 10.73
C HIS A 211 18.83 -1.39 11.31
N SER A 212 20.02 -1.88 10.96
CA SER A 212 21.27 -1.24 11.39
C SER A 212 21.52 0.06 10.62
N LEU A 213 21.24 0.09 9.30
CA LEU A 213 21.32 1.28 8.47
C LEU A 213 20.33 2.37 8.92
N TYR A 214 19.20 1.98 9.52
CA TYR A 214 18.15 2.90 9.96
C TYR A 214 18.69 4.02 10.86
N SER A 215 19.52 3.71 11.85
CA SER A 215 20.04 4.74 12.77
C SER A 215 20.94 5.78 12.10
N GLU A 216 21.62 5.41 11.01
CA GLU A 216 22.58 6.29 10.33
C GLU A 216 21.94 7.00 9.13
N PHE A 217 21.06 6.31 8.38
CA PHE A 217 20.58 6.70 7.06
C PHE A 217 19.08 6.98 6.95
N LYS A 218 18.31 6.96 8.05
CA LYS A 218 16.89 7.36 8.01
C LYS A 218 16.69 8.70 7.32
N GLY A 219 15.83 8.75 6.31
CA GLY A 219 15.53 9.98 5.56
C GLY A 219 16.66 10.50 4.67
N LYS A 220 17.73 9.72 4.44
CA LYS A 220 18.94 10.20 3.74
C LYS A 220 19.24 9.46 2.45
N VAL A 221 18.59 8.32 2.19
CA VAL A 221 18.85 7.53 0.98
C VAL A 221 18.15 8.17 -0.22
N LYS A 222 18.90 8.48 -1.27
CA LYS A 222 18.35 9.13 -2.48
C LYS A 222 17.68 8.13 -3.43
N LEU A 223 18.31 6.97 -3.61
CA LEU A 223 17.83 5.96 -4.54
C LEU A 223 18.04 4.57 -3.96
N ILE A 224 17.03 3.72 -4.08
CA ILE A 224 17.11 2.29 -3.79
C ILE A 224 16.81 1.55 -5.09
N TYR A 225 17.64 0.57 -5.43
CA TYR A 225 17.37 -0.40 -6.50
C TYR A 225 17.47 -1.79 -5.89
N ILE A 226 16.48 -2.63 -6.14
CA ILE A 226 16.48 -4.03 -5.69
C ILE A 226 16.00 -4.96 -6.80
N ASP A 227 16.56 -6.17 -6.79
CA ASP A 227 16.22 -7.29 -7.66
C ASP A 227 15.92 -8.50 -6.74
N PRO A 228 14.73 -8.53 -6.09
CA PRO A 228 14.34 -9.59 -5.16
C PRO A 228 14.18 -10.95 -5.87
N PRO A 229 14.07 -12.07 -5.14
CA PRO A 229 13.67 -13.35 -5.73
C PRO A 229 12.32 -13.24 -6.42
N TYR A 230 12.17 -13.84 -7.59
CA TYR A 230 10.98 -13.74 -8.45
C TYR A 230 9.92 -14.79 -8.11
N ASN A 231 10.25 -15.71 -7.20
CA ASN A 231 9.42 -16.82 -6.78
C ASN A 231 9.06 -17.76 -7.93
N THR A 232 10.04 -18.08 -8.79
CA THR A 232 9.82 -18.91 -9.99
C THR A 232 9.70 -20.41 -9.67
N GLY A 233 9.95 -20.81 -8.42
CA GLY A 233 10.01 -22.21 -7.99
C GLY A 233 11.30 -22.93 -8.39
N ASN A 234 12.22 -22.27 -9.10
CA ASN A 234 13.54 -22.80 -9.41
C ASN A 234 14.54 -22.40 -8.32
N ASP A 235 14.78 -23.30 -7.38
CA ASP A 235 15.88 -23.21 -6.42
C ASP A 235 17.23 -23.28 -7.17
N THR A 236 17.67 -22.18 -7.78
CA THR A 236 19.03 -22.09 -8.34
C THR A 236 20.04 -21.84 -7.22
N PHE A 237 21.29 -22.23 -7.46
CA PHE A 237 22.38 -22.44 -6.49
C PHE A 237 22.72 -21.29 -5.50
N ASN A 238 22.10 -20.11 -5.62
CA ASN A 238 22.52 -18.89 -4.94
C ASN A 238 21.46 -18.15 -4.09
N TYR A 239 20.15 -18.45 -4.18
CA TYR A 239 19.13 -17.86 -3.28
C TYR A 239 17.83 -18.69 -3.27
N ASN A 240 17.06 -18.68 -2.17
CA ASN A 240 15.73 -19.29 -2.16
C ASN A 240 14.83 -18.53 -3.14
N ASP A 241 14.23 -19.23 -4.09
CA ASP A 241 13.29 -18.69 -5.07
C ASP A 241 11.98 -19.49 -5.07
N ASN A 242 11.73 -20.22 -3.97
CA ASN A 242 10.56 -21.05 -3.76
C ASN A 242 9.97 -20.74 -2.38
N PHE A 243 9.28 -19.62 -2.30
CA PHE A 243 8.52 -19.20 -1.13
C PHE A 243 7.06 -19.60 -1.31
N ASN A 244 6.37 -19.92 -0.21
CA ASN A 244 4.92 -19.76 -0.25
C ASN A 244 4.61 -18.29 -0.56
N HIS A 245 3.65 -18.01 -1.43
CA HIS A 245 3.29 -16.65 -1.83
C HIS A 245 3.07 -15.71 -0.62
N SER A 246 2.40 -16.20 0.43
CA SER A 246 2.22 -15.44 1.68
C SER A 246 3.55 -15.13 2.40
N ALA A 247 4.50 -16.06 2.36
CA ALA A 247 5.84 -15.87 2.91
C ALA A 247 6.64 -14.84 2.11
N TRP A 248 6.56 -14.90 0.79
CA TRP A 248 7.22 -13.93 -0.10
C TRP A 248 6.71 -12.51 0.17
N LEU A 249 5.39 -12.35 0.31
CA LEU A 249 4.81 -11.05 0.62
C LEU A 249 5.25 -10.52 1.99
N VAL A 250 5.29 -11.36 3.03
CA VAL A 250 5.80 -10.96 4.36
C VAL A 250 7.28 -10.59 4.27
N PHE A 251 8.09 -11.42 3.60
CA PHE A 251 9.51 -11.18 3.35
C PHE A 251 9.75 -9.81 2.71
N MET A 252 8.98 -9.47 1.68
CA MET A 252 9.08 -8.18 0.99
C MET A 252 8.53 -7.03 1.83
N LYS A 253 7.37 -7.20 2.47
CA LYS A 253 6.68 -6.18 3.28
C LYS A 253 7.62 -5.59 4.34
N ASP A 254 8.28 -6.45 5.12
CA ASP A 254 9.13 -6.02 6.24
C ASP A 254 10.32 -5.17 5.73
N ARG A 255 10.92 -5.58 4.62
CA ARG A 255 12.06 -4.89 3.99
C ARG A 255 11.64 -3.57 3.36
N LEU A 256 10.51 -3.56 2.65
CA LEU A 256 9.99 -2.39 1.95
C LEU A 256 9.54 -1.30 2.93
N LYS A 257 8.96 -1.66 4.08
CA LYS A 257 8.63 -0.71 5.16
C LYS A 257 9.86 0.06 5.62
N ILE A 258 10.97 -0.65 5.90
CA ILE A 258 12.21 -0.01 6.35
C ILE A 258 12.86 0.80 5.22
N ALA A 259 12.87 0.25 3.99
CA ALA A 259 13.39 0.96 2.81
C ALA A 259 12.69 2.31 2.60
N LYS A 260 11.36 2.39 2.78
CA LYS A 260 10.61 3.66 2.70
C LYS A 260 11.08 4.68 3.74
N GLU A 261 11.36 4.23 4.96
CA GLU A 261 11.85 5.11 6.03
C GLU A 261 13.27 5.62 5.77
N LEU A 262 14.13 4.78 5.17
CA LEU A 262 15.48 5.16 4.77
C LEU A 262 15.50 6.22 3.66
N LEU A 263 14.52 6.19 2.75
CA LEU A 263 14.44 7.17 1.66
C LEU A 263 14.31 8.61 2.18
N SER A 264 15.04 9.51 1.53
CA SER A 264 14.83 10.96 1.58
C SER A 264 13.47 11.36 1.02
N ASN A 265 13.00 12.57 1.34
CA ASN A 265 11.69 13.05 0.91
C ASN A 265 11.56 13.15 -0.61
N ASP A 266 12.68 13.37 -1.30
CA ASP A 266 12.83 13.43 -2.75
C ASP A 266 13.43 12.13 -3.32
N GLY A 267 13.43 11.05 -2.54
CA GLY A 267 14.01 9.76 -2.88
C GLY A 267 13.09 8.85 -3.69
N SER A 268 13.70 7.86 -4.34
CA SER A 268 13.01 6.89 -5.21
C SER A 268 13.44 5.45 -4.97
N ILE A 269 12.54 4.51 -5.24
CA ILE A 269 12.82 3.07 -5.26
C ILE A 269 12.43 2.46 -6.61
N TYR A 270 13.30 1.57 -7.09
CA TYR A 270 13.12 0.78 -8.30
C TYR A 270 13.21 -0.69 -7.92
N ILE A 271 12.21 -1.48 -8.34
CA ILE A 271 12.15 -2.90 -8.03
C ILE A 271 11.97 -3.67 -9.33
N ASN A 272 12.97 -4.44 -9.71
CA ASN A 272 12.90 -5.34 -10.85
C ASN A 272 12.22 -6.65 -10.46
N ILE A 273 11.27 -7.12 -11.25
CA ILE A 273 10.47 -8.30 -10.94
C ILE A 273 9.90 -8.90 -12.23
N ASP A 274 9.63 -10.20 -12.20
CA ASP A 274 8.88 -10.85 -13.27
C ASP A 274 7.38 -10.99 -12.99
N TYR A 275 6.69 -11.60 -13.95
CA TYR A 275 5.24 -11.72 -13.95
C TYR A 275 4.66 -12.54 -12.77
N ASN A 276 5.45 -13.37 -12.09
CA ASN A 276 4.93 -14.23 -11.02
C ASN A 276 4.43 -13.40 -9.83
N GLU A 277 5.23 -12.41 -9.41
CA GLU A 277 4.96 -11.63 -8.20
C GLU A 277 4.68 -10.14 -8.48
N MET A 278 4.82 -9.68 -9.73
CA MET A 278 4.68 -8.25 -10.08
C MET A 278 3.38 -7.61 -9.59
N HIS A 279 2.24 -8.27 -9.83
CA HIS A 279 0.94 -7.69 -9.48
C HIS A 279 0.72 -7.61 -7.97
N TYR A 280 1.18 -8.61 -7.22
CA TYR A 280 1.06 -8.65 -5.77
C TYR A 280 2.05 -7.67 -5.11
N LEU A 281 3.28 -7.61 -5.64
CA LEU A 281 4.24 -6.58 -5.26
C LEU A 281 3.69 -5.18 -5.51
N LYS A 282 3.01 -4.94 -6.64
CA LYS A 282 2.40 -3.65 -6.95
C LYS A 282 1.32 -3.26 -5.93
N ILE A 283 0.50 -4.22 -5.49
CA ILE A 283 -0.51 -3.99 -4.45
C ILE A 283 0.17 -3.68 -3.11
N LEU A 284 1.18 -4.47 -2.73
CA LEU A 284 1.95 -4.26 -1.51
C LEU A 284 2.67 -2.90 -1.50
N MET A 285 3.24 -2.50 -2.64
CA MET A 285 3.87 -1.20 -2.81
C MET A 285 2.86 -0.05 -2.72
N ASP A 286 1.65 -0.21 -3.26
CA ASP A 286 0.57 0.78 -3.09
C ASP A 286 0.15 0.95 -1.63
N GLU A 287 0.14 -0.13 -0.85
CA GLU A 287 -0.14 -0.07 0.59
C GLU A 287 0.98 0.64 1.35
N ILE A 288 2.24 0.25 1.09
CA ILE A 288 3.39 0.77 1.84
C ILE A 288 3.71 2.21 1.43
N PHE A 289 3.83 2.49 0.13
CA PHE A 289 4.25 3.80 -0.38
C PHE A 289 3.07 4.74 -0.61
N GLY A 290 1.85 4.23 -0.73
CA GLY A 290 0.69 5.00 -1.18
C GLY A 290 0.58 4.97 -2.71
N ARG A 291 -0.61 4.68 -3.21
CA ARG A 291 -0.88 4.55 -4.66
C ARG A 291 -0.49 5.80 -5.46
N ASP A 292 -0.70 6.99 -4.91
CA ASP A 292 -0.39 8.25 -5.60
C ASP A 292 1.13 8.46 -5.80
N ASN A 293 1.96 7.76 -5.04
CA ASN A 293 3.42 7.83 -5.12
C ASN A 293 4.01 6.88 -6.17
N PHE A 294 3.18 6.08 -6.84
CA PHE A 294 3.58 5.31 -8.02
C PHE A 294 3.88 6.26 -9.18
N GLN A 295 5.04 6.08 -9.81
CA GLN A 295 5.50 6.96 -10.89
C GLN A 295 5.27 6.33 -12.26
N ARG A 296 5.86 5.15 -12.48
CA ARG A 296 5.83 4.45 -13.77
C ARG A 296 6.03 2.95 -13.58
N GLU A 297 5.50 2.21 -14.53
CA GLU A 297 5.98 0.88 -14.87
C GLU A 297 7.02 1.02 -15.99
N ILE A 298 8.19 0.42 -15.83
CA ILE A 298 9.25 0.41 -16.83
C ILE A 298 9.35 -1.03 -17.37
N ILE A 299 9.18 -1.19 -18.68
CA ILE A 299 9.27 -2.48 -19.35
C ILE A 299 10.73 -2.79 -19.66
N TRP A 300 11.25 -3.85 -19.04
CA TRP A 300 12.58 -4.37 -19.31
C TRP A 300 12.50 -5.46 -20.36
N GLN A 301 12.77 -5.10 -21.62
CA GLN A 301 12.69 -6.05 -22.73
C GLN A 301 13.78 -7.12 -22.62
N LEU A 302 13.37 -8.38 -22.58
CA LEU A 302 14.26 -9.52 -22.65
C LEU A 302 14.73 -9.71 -24.11
N LYS A 303 15.92 -10.30 -24.29
CA LYS A 303 16.46 -10.55 -25.62
C LYS A 303 15.46 -11.34 -26.48
N ALA A 304 15.41 -11.00 -27.76
CA ALA A 304 14.59 -11.69 -28.75
C ALA A 304 14.78 -13.20 -28.62
N VAL A 305 13.66 -13.91 -28.50
CA VAL A 305 13.67 -15.34 -28.26
C VAL A 305 14.06 -16.05 -29.55
N ALA A 306 15.22 -16.71 -29.54
CA ALA A 306 15.76 -17.46 -30.68
C ALA A 306 15.77 -18.97 -30.39
N GLY A 307 15.64 -19.78 -31.45
CA GLY A 307 15.73 -21.24 -31.38
C GLY A 307 14.50 -21.90 -30.74
N PHE A 308 14.67 -23.02 -30.04
CA PHE A 308 13.56 -23.82 -29.48
C PHE A 308 12.59 -23.04 -28.58
N LYS A 309 13.03 -21.94 -27.96
CA LYS A 309 12.17 -21.09 -27.12
C LYS A 309 11.12 -20.30 -27.93
N SER A 310 11.31 -20.13 -29.25
CA SER A 310 10.31 -19.53 -30.14
C SER A 310 9.26 -20.53 -30.66
N LEU A 311 9.45 -21.83 -30.38
CA LEU A 311 8.49 -22.90 -30.71
C LEU A 311 7.43 -23.08 -29.61
N ALA A 312 7.33 -22.14 -28.67
CA ALA A 312 6.30 -22.17 -27.65
C ALA A 312 4.92 -22.18 -28.31
N ASN A 313 4.06 -23.13 -27.92
CA ASN A 313 2.66 -23.17 -28.37
C ASN A 313 1.79 -22.13 -27.63
N ASN A 314 2.37 -20.97 -27.31
CA ASN A 314 1.75 -19.89 -26.57
C ASN A 314 2.55 -18.58 -26.74
N TYR A 315 2.00 -17.47 -26.24
CA TYR A 315 2.70 -16.19 -26.21
C TYR A 315 4.02 -16.29 -25.46
N ILE A 316 5.07 -15.80 -26.09
CA ILE A 316 6.43 -15.85 -25.58
C ILE A 316 6.64 -14.70 -24.59
N ARG A 317 7.16 -14.99 -23.40
CA ARG A 317 7.57 -13.96 -22.43
C ARG A 317 8.69 -13.11 -23.04
N GLY A 318 8.39 -11.83 -23.25
CA GLY A 318 9.30 -10.87 -23.89
C GLY A 318 9.86 -9.79 -22.96
N HIS A 319 9.40 -9.71 -21.71
CA HIS A 319 9.83 -8.67 -20.78
C HIS A 319 9.76 -9.10 -19.32
N ASP A 320 10.50 -8.36 -18.51
CA ASP A 320 10.33 -8.19 -17.08
C ASP A 320 9.89 -6.75 -16.79
N THR A 321 9.48 -6.48 -15.55
CA THR A 321 8.95 -5.18 -15.16
C THR A 321 9.81 -4.57 -14.06
N ILE A 322 10.09 -3.28 -14.17
CA ILE A 322 10.66 -2.48 -13.08
C ILE A 322 9.57 -1.52 -12.57
N LEU A 323 9.17 -1.69 -11.31
CA LEU A 323 8.26 -0.78 -10.62
C LEU A 323 9.03 0.42 -10.09
N PHE A 324 8.60 1.63 -10.44
CA PHE A 324 9.18 2.88 -9.98
C PHE A 324 8.22 3.65 -9.06
N TYR A 325 8.65 3.84 -7.81
CA TYR A 325 7.98 4.67 -6.80
C TYR A 325 8.88 5.79 -6.31
N SER A 326 8.26 6.90 -5.94
CA SER A 326 8.88 7.97 -5.14
C SER A 326 8.47 7.84 -3.67
N LYS A 327 9.22 8.39 -2.72
CA LYS A 327 8.72 8.54 -1.34
C LYS A 327 7.53 9.50 -1.28
N PHE A 328 7.65 10.63 -1.98
CA PHE A 328 6.58 11.61 -2.19
C PHE A 328 6.56 12.04 -3.65
N LYS A 329 5.41 11.87 -4.31
CA LYS A 329 5.20 12.15 -5.73
C LYS A 329 5.70 13.53 -6.15
N ASP A 330 5.33 14.54 -5.39
CA ASP A 330 5.55 15.94 -5.77
C ASP A 330 6.94 16.47 -5.39
N ARG A 331 7.78 15.63 -4.75
CA ARG A 331 9.11 16.01 -4.29
C ARG A 331 10.23 15.35 -5.07
N ILE A 332 9.92 14.39 -5.94
CA ILE A 332 10.95 13.68 -6.68
C ILE A 332 11.62 14.59 -7.70
N PHE A 333 12.94 14.61 -7.67
CA PHE A 333 13.74 15.27 -8.71
C PHE A 333 14.18 14.23 -9.75
N PHE A 334 13.60 14.30 -10.95
CA PHE A 334 14.00 13.46 -12.08
C PHE A 334 14.94 14.22 -13.00
N ASN A 335 16.20 13.81 -13.05
CA ASN A 335 17.21 14.44 -13.91
C ASN A 335 17.05 13.98 -15.37
N LYS A 336 16.34 14.76 -16.18
CA LYS A 336 16.17 14.49 -17.62
C LYS A 336 17.46 14.87 -18.36
N ILE A 337 18.28 13.87 -18.67
CA ILE A 337 19.59 14.05 -19.34
C ILE A 337 19.46 14.37 -20.83
N TYR A 338 18.39 13.91 -21.49
CA TYR A 338 18.14 14.13 -22.91
C TYR A 338 16.76 14.74 -23.11
N LYS A 339 16.68 15.86 -23.84
CA LYS A 339 15.43 16.62 -24.06
C LYS A 339 14.56 16.03 -25.16
#